data_AF-A0A2H4Y3I0-F1
#
_entry.id   AF-A0A2H4Y3I0-F1
#
_cell.length_a   1.000
_cell.length_b   1.000
_cell.length_c   1.000
_cell.angle_alpha   90.00
_cell.angle_beta   90.00
_cell.angle_gamma   90.00
#
_symmetry.space_group_name_H-M   'P 1'
#
loop_
_entity.id
_entity.type
_entity.pdbx_description
1 polymer ?
#
loop_
_entity_poly.entity_id
_entity_poly.type
_entity_poly.pdbx_seq_one_letter_code
_entity_poly.pdbx_strand_id
1 'polypeptide(L)'
;LLLLPDRIKAICTLNGQVVFEDIFTEKFGPLKRMVKDPVIGQIWIHTERAVFRYHVEREPRDVWKMYMNMGKFDLAKEFCKDRPECMDMVLAKEAEHCFQMKKYKESAKCYALTQNYFEEIALKFIEAKQEEALMEFLLKKLTSLKSSEKIQVTLLTTWLTELYLNRLGMLESDTSKRSLYLKTREDFRTFLSSKVNRECLSNNRASIYDLLASHGDTEHMVYFAVLMEDYERVVSHHCQNDDYDEALNVLSKHKDKNLFYKFSPVLMQHIPKKVVDAWVKMGKKLDPKNLIPALVNYNQSACTQINEAIRYMEFCVYELRET
;
A
#
# COMPACT_ATOMS: atom_id res chain seq x y z
N LEU A 1 48.81 -8.09 -7.53
CA LEU A 1 49.80 -7.21 -6.89
C LEU A 1 50.96 -7.00 -7.86
N LEU A 2 51.39 -5.75 -8.03
CA LEU A 2 52.55 -5.34 -8.81
C LEU A 2 53.59 -4.71 -7.88
N LEU A 3 54.86 -5.08 -8.06
CA LEU A 3 55.99 -4.51 -7.36
C LEU A 3 56.64 -3.44 -8.25
N LEU A 4 56.72 -2.21 -7.74
CA LEU A 4 57.46 -1.10 -8.35
C LEU A 4 58.68 -0.77 -7.47
N PRO A 5 59.67 -0.01 -7.97
CA PRO A 5 60.92 0.25 -7.23
C PRO A 5 60.73 0.97 -5.89
N ASP A 6 59.71 1.82 -5.80
CA ASP A 6 59.40 2.71 -4.67
C ASP A 6 58.08 2.35 -3.96
N ARG A 7 57.28 1.45 -4.53
CA ARG A 7 55.91 1.19 -4.06
C ARG A 7 55.38 -0.19 -4.46
N ILE A 8 54.35 -0.65 -3.77
CA ILE A 8 53.55 -1.80 -4.17
C ILE A 8 52.16 -1.31 -4.56
N LYS A 9 51.62 -1.87 -5.65
CA LYS A 9 50.23 -1.64 -6.06
C LYS A 9 49.45 -2.95 -6.07
N ALA A 10 48.36 -3.02 -5.33
CA ALA A 10 47.34 -4.05 -5.55
C ALA A 10 46.41 -3.56 -6.64
N ILE A 11 46.46 -4.21 -7.80
CA ILE A 11 45.57 -3.93 -8.92
C ILE A 11 44.50 -5.00 -8.95
N CYS A 12 43.24 -4.58 -9.10
CA CYS A 12 42.17 -5.52 -9.36
C CYS A 12 42.24 -6.04 -10.79
N THR A 13 42.26 -7.36 -10.94
CA THR A 13 42.37 -8.04 -12.24
C THR A 13 41.16 -7.81 -13.15
N LEU A 14 40.01 -7.45 -12.59
CA LEU A 14 38.76 -7.30 -13.33
C LEU A 14 38.56 -5.91 -13.97
N ASN A 15 39.12 -4.84 -13.39
CA ASN A 15 38.96 -3.47 -13.90
C ASN A 15 40.28 -2.68 -14.04
N GLY A 16 41.42 -3.25 -13.64
CA GLY A 16 42.72 -2.60 -13.73
C GLY A 16 42.92 -1.42 -12.76
N GLN A 17 42.00 -1.18 -11.82
CA GLN A 17 42.15 -0.09 -10.85
C GLN A 17 43.04 -0.50 -9.68
N VAL A 18 43.77 0.48 -9.15
CA VAL A 18 44.61 0.32 -7.95
C VAL A 18 43.69 0.34 -6.73
N VAL A 19 43.59 -0.79 -6.04
CA VAL A 19 42.77 -0.97 -4.82
C VAL A 19 43.57 -0.62 -3.57
N PHE A 20 44.89 -0.80 -3.63
CA PHE A 20 45.79 -0.51 -2.51
C PHE A 20 47.15 -0.07 -3.04
N GLU A 21 47.75 0.93 -2.40
CA GLU A 21 49.08 1.43 -2.70
C GLU A 21 49.84 1.59 -1.39
N ASP A 22 51.04 1.01 -1.33
CA ASP A 22 51.95 1.12 -0.19
C ASP A 22 53.28 1.67 -0.67
N ILE A 23 53.74 2.76 -0.05
CA ILE A 23 54.92 3.52 -0.46
C ILE A 23 56.02 3.26 0.56
N PHE A 24 57.17 2.77 0.07
CA PHE A 24 58.30 2.47 0.93
C PHE A 24 59.23 3.66 0.99
N THR A 25 59.56 4.09 2.21
CA THR A 25 60.56 5.14 2.42
C THR A 25 61.96 4.59 2.16
N GLU A 26 62.86 5.42 1.62
CA GLU A 26 64.26 5.06 1.31
C GLU A 26 65.05 4.47 2.50
N LYS A 27 64.56 4.66 3.73
CA LYS A 27 65.13 4.11 4.97
C LYS A 27 65.34 2.59 4.92
N PHE A 28 64.50 1.87 4.17
CA PHE A 28 64.54 0.41 4.08
C PHE A 28 65.31 -0.12 2.85
N GLY A 29 65.84 0.76 2.00
CA GLY A 29 66.49 0.42 0.73
C GLY A 29 65.49 0.05 -0.38
N PRO A 30 65.95 -0.16 -1.63
CA PRO A 30 65.09 -0.50 -2.75
C PRO A 30 64.41 -1.86 -2.57
N LEU A 31 63.16 -1.97 -3.04
CA LEU A 31 62.41 -3.22 -3.05
C LEU A 31 63.07 -4.22 -4.03
N LYS A 32 63.49 -5.39 -3.55
CA LYS A 32 64.21 -6.37 -4.39
C LYS A 32 63.28 -7.43 -4.97
N ARG A 33 62.43 -8.05 -4.15
CA ARG A 33 61.58 -9.15 -4.62
C ARG A 33 60.30 -9.30 -3.83
N MET A 34 59.27 -9.78 -4.53
CA MET A 34 58.01 -10.25 -3.99
C MET A 34 57.88 -11.75 -4.26
N VAL A 35 57.57 -12.52 -3.22
CA VAL A 35 57.39 -13.98 -3.29
C VAL A 35 56.05 -14.34 -2.65
N LYS A 36 55.27 -15.20 -3.31
CA LYS A 36 54.04 -15.75 -2.76
C LYS A 36 54.31 -17.15 -2.23
N ASP A 37 53.93 -17.40 -0.99
CA ASP A 37 53.95 -18.73 -0.40
C ASP A 37 52.88 -19.60 -1.08
N PRO A 38 53.25 -20.73 -1.71
CA PRO A 38 52.30 -21.60 -2.40
C PRO A 38 51.35 -22.37 -1.46
N VAL A 39 51.72 -22.55 -0.18
CA VAL A 39 50.96 -23.35 0.79
C VAL A 39 49.99 -22.47 1.58
N ILE A 40 50.47 -21.33 2.09
CA ILE A 40 49.68 -20.44 2.95
C ILE A 40 49.03 -19.31 2.12
N GLY A 41 49.50 -19.07 0.89
CA GLY A 41 49.00 -17.99 0.04
C GLY A 41 49.44 -16.58 0.47
N GLN A 42 50.27 -16.48 1.53
CA GLN A 42 50.80 -15.21 2.04
C GLN A 42 51.84 -14.61 1.09
N ILE A 43 51.89 -13.28 1.05
CA ILE A 43 52.78 -12.55 0.15
C ILE A 43 53.87 -11.90 0.98
N TRP A 44 55.11 -12.20 0.63
CA TRP A 44 56.30 -11.73 1.34
C TRP A 44 57.10 -10.83 0.43
N ILE A 45 57.53 -9.70 0.96
CA ILE A 45 58.29 -8.70 0.22
C ILE A 45 59.50 -8.35 1.05
N HIS A 46 60.67 -8.40 0.42
CA HIS A 46 61.91 -8.07 1.11
C HIS A 46 62.60 -6.90 0.43
N THR A 47 63.09 -5.99 1.27
CA THR A 47 64.04 -4.95 0.89
C THR A 47 65.45 -5.42 1.25
N GLU A 48 66.43 -4.54 1.12
CA GLU A 48 67.80 -4.80 1.58
C GLU A 48 67.91 -4.87 3.11
N ARG A 49 66.97 -4.27 3.85
CA ARG A 49 67.06 -4.10 5.31
C ARG A 49 65.84 -4.58 6.09
N ALA A 50 64.76 -4.98 5.44
CA ALA A 50 63.52 -5.41 6.09
C ALA A 50 62.76 -6.46 5.27
N VAL A 51 61.94 -7.25 5.97
CA VAL A 51 60.99 -8.20 5.37
C VAL A 51 59.59 -7.84 5.82
N PHE A 52 58.68 -7.70 4.87
CA PHE A 52 57.28 -7.34 5.05
C PHE A 52 56.40 -8.53 4.71
N ARG A 53 55.37 -8.77 5.54
CA ARG A 53 54.37 -9.80 5.34
C ARG A 53 53.03 -9.15 5.01
N TYR A 54 52.52 -9.42 3.82
CA TYR A 54 51.20 -9.03 3.39
C TYR A 54 50.22 -10.18 3.58
N HIS A 55 49.18 -9.91 4.35
CA HIS A 55 48.06 -10.82 4.52
C HIS A 55 46.89 -10.31 3.69
N VAL A 56 46.47 -11.12 2.71
CA VAL A 56 45.33 -10.80 1.85
C VAL A 56 44.10 -11.49 2.43
N GLU A 57 43.28 -10.73 3.14
CA GLU A 57 42.01 -11.23 3.69
C GLU A 57 40.83 -10.72 2.85
N ARG A 58 39.92 -11.63 2.50
CA ARG A 58 38.64 -11.34 1.84
C ARG A 58 38.78 -10.47 0.57
N GLU A 59 39.56 -10.93 -0.41
CA GLU A 59 39.63 -10.34 -1.77
C GLU A 59 38.26 -10.01 -2.40
N PRO A 60 37.19 -10.82 -2.27
CA PRO A 60 35.89 -10.48 -2.87
C PRO A 60 35.14 -9.33 -2.18
N ARG A 61 35.68 -8.76 -1.09
CA ARG A 61 34.99 -7.77 -0.24
C ARG A 61 34.48 -6.55 -1.00
N ASP A 62 35.22 -6.07 -2.00
CA ASP A 62 34.87 -4.86 -2.76
C ASP A 62 34.50 -5.18 -4.22
N VAL A 63 34.40 -6.46 -4.58
CA VAL A 63 34.04 -6.91 -5.93
C VAL A 63 32.62 -6.47 -6.29
N TRP A 64 31.71 -6.37 -5.32
CA TRP A 64 30.35 -5.84 -5.54
C TRP A 64 30.34 -4.38 -6.02
N LYS A 65 31.24 -3.51 -5.51
CA LYS A 65 31.36 -2.11 -5.97
C LYS A 65 31.74 -2.05 -7.44
N MET A 66 32.55 -2.99 -7.88
CA MET A 66 32.98 -3.09 -9.27
C MET A 66 31.83 -3.52 -10.17
N TYR A 67 31.14 -4.60 -9.81
CA TYR A 67 29.97 -5.05 -10.57
C TYR A 67 28.87 -4.00 -10.60
N MET A 68 28.67 -3.27 -9.50
CA MET A 68 27.79 -2.10 -9.45
C MET A 68 28.20 -1.01 -10.44
N ASN A 69 29.48 -0.62 -10.47
CA ASN A 69 29.99 0.39 -11.41
C ASN A 69 29.92 -0.06 -12.87
N MET A 70 29.98 -1.36 -13.13
CA MET A 70 29.80 -1.95 -14.46
C MET A 70 28.32 -2.13 -14.86
N GLY A 71 27.36 -1.79 -13.99
CA GLY A 71 25.93 -1.98 -14.23
C GLY A 71 25.44 -3.43 -14.14
N LYS A 72 26.29 -4.35 -13.65
CA LYS A 72 25.95 -5.77 -13.44
C LYS A 72 25.41 -5.99 -12.02
N PHE A 73 24.22 -5.46 -11.75
CA PHE A 73 23.65 -5.45 -10.40
C PHE A 73 23.34 -6.85 -9.85
N ASP A 74 22.94 -7.81 -10.70
CA ASP A 74 22.63 -9.17 -10.24
C ASP A 74 23.85 -9.86 -9.63
N LEU A 75 25.00 -9.77 -10.31
CA LEU A 75 26.26 -10.28 -9.78
C LEU A 75 26.67 -9.52 -8.51
N ALA A 76 26.49 -8.20 -8.48
CA ALA A 76 26.80 -7.41 -7.28
C ALA A 76 25.98 -7.86 -6.05
N LYS A 77 24.70 -8.19 -6.23
CA LYS A 77 23.83 -8.72 -5.16
C LYS A 77 24.31 -10.06 -4.63
N GLU A 78 24.87 -10.92 -5.48
CA GLU A 78 25.41 -12.22 -5.05
C GLU A 78 26.59 -12.07 -4.08
N PHE A 79 27.46 -11.09 -4.32
CA PHE A 79 28.59 -10.79 -3.45
C PHE A 79 28.22 -9.97 -2.19
N CYS A 80 27.00 -9.44 -2.12
CA CYS A 80 26.49 -8.66 -1.00
C CYS A 80 25.60 -9.44 -0.02
N LYS A 81 25.35 -10.74 -0.24
CA LYS A 81 24.39 -11.54 0.56
C LYS A 81 24.67 -11.50 2.07
N ASP A 82 25.94 -11.48 2.45
CA ASP A 82 26.36 -11.49 3.85
C ASP A 82 26.34 -10.10 4.51
N ARG A 83 26.07 -9.02 3.76
CA ARG A 83 26.17 -7.63 4.23
C ARG A 83 24.98 -6.77 3.78
N PRO A 84 24.01 -6.49 4.68
CA PRO A 84 22.83 -5.71 4.34
C PRO A 84 23.16 -4.28 3.89
N GLU A 85 24.18 -3.64 4.47
CA GLU A 85 24.64 -2.29 4.09
C GLU A 85 25.13 -2.25 2.63
N CYS A 86 25.89 -3.26 2.20
CA CYS A 86 26.40 -3.33 0.83
C CYS A 86 25.26 -3.63 -0.16
N MET A 87 24.29 -4.46 0.25
CA MET A 87 23.09 -4.75 -0.53
C MET A 87 22.24 -3.50 -0.76
N ASP A 88 22.05 -2.68 0.27
CA ASP A 88 21.32 -1.42 0.19
C ASP A 88 21.94 -0.45 -0.82
N MET A 89 23.28 -0.28 -0.78
CA MET A 89 23.99 0.56 -1.74
C MET A 89 23.85 0.06 -3.19
N VAL A 90 23.87 -1.27 -3.41
CA VAL A 90 23.64 -1.86 -4.75
C VAL A 90 22.23 -1.57 -5.24
N LEU A 91 21.23 -1.78 -4.40
CA LEU A 91 19.83 -1.53 -4.74
C LEU A 91 19.57 -0.04 -5.01
N ALA A 92 20.16 0.87 -4.22
CA ALA A 92 20.04 2.31 -4.45
C ALA A 92 20.65 2.72 -5.79
N LYS A 93 21.82 2.17 -6.16
CA LYS A 93 22.47 2.46 -7.45
C LYS A 93 21.73 1.84 -8.63
N GLU A 94 21.20 0.64 -8.48
CA GLU A 94 20.35 -0.02 -9.47
C GLU A 94 19.07 0.79 -9.71
N ALA A 95 18.43 1.23 -8.63
CA ALA A 95 17.23 2.06 -8.71
C ALA A 95 17.50 3.39 -9.42
N GLU A 96 18.64 4.03 -9.14
CA GLU A 96 19.11 5.23 -9.83
C GLU A 96 19.33 4.99 -11.32
N HIS A 97 20.02 3.89 -11.67
CA HIS A 97 20.27 3.52 -13.05
C HIS A 97 18.96 3.27 -13.81
N CYS A 98 18.01 2.53 -13.21
CA CYS A 98 16.69 2.31 -13.80
C CYS A 98 15.90 3.62 -13.95
N PHE A 99 16.04 4.56 -13.01
CA PHE A 99 15.42 5.88 -13.10
C PHE A 99 15.96 6.67 -14.30
N GLN A 100 17.28 6.69 -14.49
CA GLN A 100 17.93 7.36 -15.62
C GLN A 100 17.54 6.74 -16.97
N MET A 101 17.33 5.42 -16.99
CA MET A 101 16.85 4.69 -18.17
C MET A 101 15.32 4.83 -18.40
N LYS A 102 14.63 5.70 -17.65
CA LYS A 102 13.17 5.92 -17.68
C LYS A 102 12.34 4.69 -17.33
N LYS A 103 12.93 3.67 -16.70
CA LYS A 103 12.23 2.49 -16.19
C LYS A 103 11.72 2.75 -14.77
N TYR A 104 10.80 3.68 -14.64
CA TYR A 104 10.38 4.22 -13.33
C TYR A 104 9.74 3.16 -12.42
N LYS A 105 8.97 2.19 -12.96
CA LYS A 105 8.35 1.12 -12.14
C LYS A 105 9.37 0.17 -11.54
N GLU A 106 10.41 -0.20 -12.29
CA GLU A 106 11.49 -1.05 -11.80
C GLU A 106 12.32 -0.31 -10.74
N SER A 107 12.60 0.98 -11.00
CA SER A 107 13.26 1.88 -10.07
C SER A 107 12.49 1.98 -8.73
N ALA A 108 11.17 2.18 -8.78
CA ALA A 108 10.30 2.25 -7.60
C ALA A 108 10.36 0.98 -6.75
N LYS A 109 10.32 -0.21 -7.38
CA LYS A 109 10.45 -1.49 -6.67
C LYS A 109 11.80 -1.63 -5.98
N CYS A 110 12.87 -1.19 -6.61
CA CYS A 110 14.22 -1.25 -6.02
C CYS A 110 14.36 -0.26 -4.86
N TYR A 111 13.95 1.01 -5.04
CA TYR A 111 13.97 2.01 -3.97
C TYR A 111 13.08 1.63 -2.78
N ALA A 112 11.99 0.89 -2.99
CA ALA A 112 11.15 0.43 -1.89
C ALA A 112 11.91 -0.50 -0.92
N LEU A 113 12.91 -1.22 -1.41
CA LEU A 113 13.73 -2.13 -0.62
C LEU A 113 14.91 -1.44 0.08
N THR A 114 15.21 -0.18 -0.26
CA THR A 114 16.35 0.55 0.31
C THR A 114 16.00 1.29 1.60
N GLN A 115 17.03 1.68 2.36
CA GLN A 115 16.96 2.49 3.57
C GLN A 115 17.17 4.00 3.31
N ASN A 116 17.14 4.42 2.05
CA ASN A 116 17.19 5.84 1.68
C ASN A 116 16.01 6.61 2.27
N TYR A 117 16.19 7.93 2.42
CA TYR A 117 15.14 8.82 2.91
C TYR A 117 13.89 8.72 2.04
N PHE A 118 12.76 8.46 2.68
CA PHE A 118 11.49 8.23 2.02
C PHE A 118 11.05 9.46 1.21
N GLU A 119 11.19 10.64 1.82
CA GLU A 119 10.78 11.93 1.28
C GLU A 119 11.56 12.28 0.02
N GLU A 120 12.87 12.00 0.02
CA GLU A 120 13.75 12.25 -1.13
C GLU A 120 13.30 11.43 -2.35
N ILE A 121 13.05 10.12 -2.15
CA ILE A 121 12.60 9.23 -3.22
C ILE A 121 11.20 9.63 -3.70
N ALA A 122 10.28 9.92 -2.77
CA ALA A 122 8.92 10.31 -3.10
C ALA A 122 8.91 11.61 -3.92
N LEU A 123 9.66 12.63 -3.49
CA LEU A 123 9.80 13.89 -4.20
C LEU A 123 10.36 13.69 -5.60
N LYS A 124 11.37 12.82 -5.75
CA LYS A 124 11.96 12.49 -7.05
C LYS A 124 10.94 11.94 -8.05
N PHE A 125 10.00 11.09 -7.62
CA PHE A 125 8.93 10.60 -8.50
C PHE A 125 7.85 11.65 -8.78
N ILE A 126 7.56 12.53 -7.82
CA ILE A 126 6.62 13.65 -7.98
C ILE A 126 7.17 14.65 -9.01
N GLU A 127 8.43 15.05 -8.91
CA GLU A 127 9.10 15.97 -9.84
C GLU A 127 9.13 15.42 -11.28
N ALA A 128 9.35 14.10 -11.41
CA ALA A 128 9.31 13.42 -12.70
C ALA A 128 7.88 13.20 -13.25
N LYS A 129 6.84 13.60 -12.50
CA LYS A 129 5.42 13.37 -12.82
C LYS A 129 5.09 11.89 -13.08
N GLN A 130 5.75 10.98 -12.36
CA GLN A 130 5.60 9.53 -12.52
C GLN A 130 4.73 8.95 -11.40
N GLU A 131 3.43 9.23 -11.46
CA GLU A 131 2.47 8.79 -10.45
C GLU A 131 2.38 7.26 -10.33
N GLU A 132 2.45 6.52 -11.45
CA GLU A 132 2.39 5.05 -11.40
C GLU A 132 3.56 4.44 -10.64
N ALA A 133 4.74 5.02 -10.79
CA ALA A 133 5.94 4.56 -10.12
C ALA A 133 5.91 4.94 -8.64
N LEU A 134 5.41 6.13 -8.32
CA LEU A 134 5.18 6.54 -6.94
C LEU A 134 4.22 5.57 -6.22
N MET A 135 3.07 5.24 -6.83
CA MET A 135 2.13 4.28 -6.23
C MET A 135 2.78 2.91 -5.99
N GLU A 136 3.56 2.38 -6.95
CA GLU A 136 4.27 1.10 -6.77
C GLU A 136 5.28 1.18 -5.61
N PHE A 137 6.01 2.29 -5.49
CA PHE A 137 6.93 2.54 -4.37
C PHE A 137 6.19 2.55 -3.02
N LEU A 138 5.10 3.30 -2.93
CA LEU A 138 4.29 3.41 -1.71
C LEU A 138 3.64 2.09 -1.32
N LEU A 139 3.10 1.33 -2.29
CA LEU A 139 2.51 0.01 -2.03
C LEU A 139 3.57 -0.96 -1.50
N LYS A 140 4.76 -1.00 -2.10
CA LYS A 140 5.85 -1.86 -1.63
C LYS A 140 6.34 -1.45 -0.25
N LYS A 141 6.50 -0.15 0.02
CA LYS A 141 6.82 0.36 1.36
C LYS A 141 5.75 -0.04 2.37
N LEU A 142 4.46 0.13 2.04
CA LEU A 142 3.35 -0.26 2.91
C LEU A 142 3.41 -1.77 3.27
N THR A 143 3.71 -2.64 2.32
CA THR A 143 3.87 -4.09 2.60
C THR A 143 5.10 -4.43 3.43
N SER A 144 6.12 -3.57 3.46
CA SER A 144 7.36 -3.78 4.23
C SER A 144 7.27 -3.27 5.68
N LEU A 145 6.29 -2.41 5.97
CA LEU A 145 6.10 -1.84 7.31
C LEU A 145 5.60 -2.90 8.29
N LYS A 146 6.02 -2.75 9.55
CA LYS A 146 5.56 -3.61 10.64
C LYS A 146 4.18 -3.15 11.12
N SER A 147 3.39 -4.07 11.67
CA SER A 147 2.07 -3.76 12.27
C SER A 147 2.14 -2.79 13.46
N SER A 148 3.32 -2.61 14.06
CA SER A 148 3.57 -1.61 15.11
C SER A 148 3.59 -0.17 14.59
N GLU A 149 3.86 0.04 13.31
CA GLU A 149 4.07 1.34 12.66
C GLU A 149 2.75 2.01 12.25
N LYS A 150 1.78 2.10 13.18
CA LYS A 150 0.39 2.48 12.89
C LYS A 150 0.25 3.86 12.23
N ILE A 151 1.08 4.83 12.62
CA ILE A 151 1.04 6.19 12.07
C ILE A 151 1.52 6.20 10.61
N GLN A 152 2.65 5.55 10.32
CA GLN A 152 3.19 5.48 8.95
C GLN A 152 2.25 4.71 8.03
N VAL A 153 1.69 3.59 8.50
CA VAL A 153 0.67 2.81 7.77
C VAL A 153 -0.54 3.69 7.46
N THR A 154 -1.00 4.51 8.42
CA THR A 154 -2.13 5.43 8.23
C THR A 154 -1.82 6.49 7.19
N LEU A 155 -0.70 7.19 7.31
CA LEU A 155 -0.31 8.22 6.37
C LEU A 155 -0.20 7.67 4.94
N LEU A 156 0.46 6.52 4.76
CA LEU A 156 0.61 5.88 3.46
C LEU A 156 -0.72 5.38 2.90
N THR A 157 -1.60 4.83 3.74
CA THR A 157 -2.92 4.34 3.31
C THR A 157 -3.79 5.50 2.85
N THR A 158 -3.83 6.60 3.60
CA THR A 158 -4.57 7.81 3.24
C THR A 158 -4.02 8.41 1.94
N TRP A 159 -2.68 8.51 1.81
CA TRP A 159 -2.07 9.05 0.61
C TRP A 159 -2.30 8.16 -0.62
N LEU A 160 -2.18 6.84 -0.48
CA LEU A 160 -2.48 5.90 -1.56
C LEU A 160 -3.96 5.99 -1.98
N THR A 161 -4.88 6.13 -1.03
CA THR A 161 -6.31 6.32 -1.32
C THR A 161 -6.51 7.57 -2.17
N GLU A 162 -5.89 8.69 -1.78
CA GLU A 162 -5.94 9.94 -2.54
C GLU A 162 -5.36 9.78 -3.96
N LEU A 163 -4.23 9.09 -4.11
CA LEU A 163 -3.65 8.82 -5.43
C LEU A 163 -4.55 7.94 -6.31
N TYR A 164 -5.15 6.88 -5.74
CA TYR A 164 -6.10 6.04 -6.48
C TYR A 164 -7.31 6.84 -6.95
N LEU A 165 -7.88 7.69 -6.10
CA LEU A 165 -9.05 8.51 -6.44
C LEU A 165 -8.72 9.53 -7.53
N ASN A 166 -7.61 10.26 -7.39
CA ASN A 166 -7.13 11.19 -8.41
C ASN A 166 -6.95 10.48 -9.77
N ARG A 167 -6.33 9.30 -9.76
CA ARG A 167 -6.12 8.51 -10.97
C ARG A 167 -7.43 8.04 -11.60
N LEU A 168 -8.38 7.56 -10.79
CA LEU A 168 -9.69 7.13 -11.27
C LEU A 168 -10.45 8.30 -11.89
N GLY A 169 -10.46 9.47 -11.25
CA GLY A 169 -11.08 10.69 -11.77
C GLY A 169 -10.45 11.16 -13.10
N MET A 170 -9.12 11.10 -13.22
CA MET A 170 -8.46 11.39 -14.51
C MET A 170 -8.86 10.41 -15.61
N LEU A 171 -8.94 9.11 -15.29
CA LEU A 171 -9.25 8.05 -16.26
C LEU A 171 -10.73 7.98 -16.62
N GLU A 172 -11.63 8.43 -15.75
CA GLU A 172 -13.08 8.47 -16.01
C GLU A 172 -13.43 9.38 -17.19
N SER A 173 -12.71 10.50 -17.32
CA SER A 173 -12.91 11.47 -18.41
C SER A 173 -12.48 10.97 -19.79
N ASP A 174 -11.65 9.92 -19.88
CA ASP A 174 -11.03 9.45 -21.11
C ASP A 174 -11.56 8.07 -21.54
N THR A 175 -12.55 8.07 -22.44
CA THR A 175 -13.18 6.84 -22.94
C THR A 175 -12.20 5.88 -23.63
N SER A 176 -11.09 6.40 -24.17
CA SER A 176 -10.06 5.56 -24.82
C SER A 176 -9.29 4.69 -23.84
N LYS A 177 -9.26 5.06 -22.55
CA LYS A 177 -8.53 4.36 -21.48
C LYS A 177 -9.42 3.51 -20.58
N ARG A 178 -10.62 3.14 -21.05
CA ARG A 178 -11.60 2.37 -20.25
C ARG A 178 -11.04 1.05 -19.69
N SER A 179 -10.18 0.34 -20.42
CA SER A 179 -9.53 -0.87 -19.92
C SER A 179 -8.59 -0.60 -18.75
N LEU A 180 -7.86 0.52 -18.80
CA LEU A 180 -6.97 0.95 -17.73
C LEU A 180 -7.76 1.41 -16.51
N TYR A 181 -8.85 2.15 -16.72
CA TYR A 181 -9.79 2.53 -15.66
C TYR A 181 -10.30 1.31 -14.90
N LEU A 182 -10.83 0.31 -15.62
CA LEU A 182 -11.36 -0.91 -15.00
C LEU A 182 -10.31 -1.65 -14.19
N LYS A 183 -9.06 -1.71 -14.68
CA LYS A 183 -7.96 -2.31 -13.95
C LYS A 183 -7.62 -1.53 -12.68
N THR A 184 -7.45 -0.21 -12.78
CA THR A 184 -7.16 0.63 -11.60
C THR A 184 -8.29 0.57 -10.58
N ARG A 185 -9.54 0.48 -11.02
CA ARG A 185 -10.71 0.29 -10.16
C ARG A 185 -10.62 -1.01 -9.36
N GLU A 186 -10.28 -2.11 -10.03
CA GLU A 186 -10.14 -3.41 -9.36
C GLU A 186 -8.93 -3.44 -8.42
N ASP A 187 -7.81 -2.82 -8.81
CA ASP A 187 -6.63 -2.66 -7.97
C ASP A 187 -6.98 -1.87 -6.69
N PHE A 188 -7.76 -0.80 -6.81
CA PHE A 188 -8.23 -0.01 -5.67
C PHE A 188 -9.19 -0.79 -4.76
N ARG A 189 -10.15 -1.52 -5.33
CA ARG A 189 -11.05 -2.40 -4.55
C ARG A 189 -10.28 -3.48 -3.80
N THR A 190 -9.26 -4.06 -4.43
CA THR A 190 -8.35 -5.03 -3.81
C THR A 190 -7.58 -4.39 -2.67
N PHE A 191 -7.05 -3.17 -2.87
CA PHE A 191 -6.37 -2.39 -1.85
C PHE A 191 -7.25 -2.10 -0.62
N LEU A 192 -8.51 -1.69 -0.82
CA LEU A 192 -9.48 -1.46 0.26
C LEU A 192 -9.87 -2.75 1.00
N SER A 193 -9.96 -3.87 0.30
CA SER A 193 -10.31 -5.17 0.88
C SER A 193 -9.14 -5.87 1.61
N SER A 194 -7.91 -5.36 1.46
CA SER A 194 -6.72 -5.95 2.06
C SER A 194 -6.82 -5.99 3.59
N LYS A 195 -6.58 -7.18 4.17
CA LYS A 195 -6.63 -7.39 5.63
C LYS A 195 -5.66 -6.50 6.40
N VAL A 196 -4.49 -6.23 5.83
CA VAL A 196 -3.45 -5.37 6.44
C VAL A 196 -3.95 -3.92 6.54
N ASN A 197 -4.70 -3.48 5.54
CA ASN A 197 -5.21 -2.12 5.46
C ASN A 197 -6.52 -1.96 6.25
N ARG A 198 -7.30 -3.04 6.43
CA ARG A 198 -8.62 -2.99 7.07
C ARG A 198 -8.59 -2.40 8.48
N GLU A 199 -7.60 -2.74 9.31
CA GLU A 199 -7.47 -2.16 10.66
C GLU A 199 -7.25 -0.64 10.59
N CYS A 200 -6.33 -0.21 9.72
CA CYS A 200 -6.01 1.20 9.52
C CYS A 200 -7.21 1.98 8.96
N LEU A 201 -7.85 1.45 7.91
CA LEU A 201 -9.04 2.03 7.30
C LEU A 201 -10.19 2.12 8.31
N SER A 202 -10.35 1.10 9.16
CA SER A 202 -11.38 1.09 10.20
C SER A 202 -11.15 2.14 11.28
N ASN A 203 -9.90 2.44 11.63
CA ASN A 203 -9.59 3.48 12.62
C ASN A 203 -9.75 4.89 12.04
N ASN A 204 -9.60 5.04 10.72
CA ASN A 204 -9.60 6.34 10.03
C ASN A 204 -10.82 6.51 9.09
N ARG A 205 -11.94 5.84 9.39
CA ARG A 205 -13.15 5.83 8.53
C ARG A 205 -13.61 7.23 8.14
N ALA A 206 -13.64 8.16 9.10
CA ALA A 206 -14.11 9.53 8.86
C ALA A 206 -13.28 10.21 7.76
N SER A 207 -11.95 10.20 7.89
CA SER A 207 -11.07 10.81 6.89
C SER A 207 -11.17 10.14 5.52
N ILE A 208 -11.31 8.80 5.47
CA ILE A 208 -11.48 8.09 4.19
C ILE A 208 -12.83 8.44 3.54
N TYR A 209 -13.90 8.57 4.32
CA TYR A 209 -15.19 9.03 3.81
C TYR A 209 -15.12 10.47 3.30
N ASP A 210 -14.43 11.37 4.00
CA ASP A 210 -14.27 12.75 3.57
C ASP A 210 -13.52 12.84 2.24
N LEU A 211 -12.48 12.00 2.04
CA LEU A 211 -11.75 11.90 0.78
C LEU A 211 -12.63 11.36 -0.35
N LEU A 212 -13.36 10.28 -0.11
CA LEU A 212 -14.29 9.70 -1.11
C LEU A 212 -15.36 10.72 -1.52
N ALA A 213 -15.91 11.45 -0.55
CA ALA A 213 -16.89 12.51 -0.79
C ALA A 213 -16.29 13.70 -1.56
N SER A 214 -15.06 14.11 -1.27
CA SER A 214 -14.42 15.22 -1.99
C SER A 214 -14.15 14.91 -3.46
N HIS A 215 -13.92 13.64 -3.79
CA HIS A 215 -13.77 13.17 -5.17
C HIS A 215 -15.10 12.86 -5.86
N GLY A 216 -16.22 12.91 -5.14
CA GLY A 216 -17.54 12.57 -5.68
C GLY A 216 -17.72 11.08 -6.00
N ASP A 217 -16.87 10.20 -5.46
CA ASP A 217 -16.84 8.78 -5.79
C ASP A 217 -17.87 7.99 -4.96
N THR A 218 -19.13 8.05 -5.38
CA THR A 218 -20.25 7.39 -4.71
C THR A 218 -20.16 5.86 -4.79
N GLU A 219 -19.64 5.32 -5.90
CA GLU A 219 -19.48 3.88 -6.10
C GLU A 219 -18.54 3.28 -5.03
N HIS A 220 -17.34 3.85 -4.88
CA HIS A 220 -16.38 3.36 -3.91
C HIS A 220 -16.75 3.73 -2.48
N MET A 221 -17.50 4.81 -2.25
CA MET A 221 -18.08 5.13 -0.95
C MET A 221 -19.02 4.02 -0.45
N VAL A 222 -19.94 3.54 -1.30
CA VAL A 222 -20.83 2.43 -0.93
C VAL A 222 -20.04 1.14 -0.71
N TYR A 223 -19.08 0.84 -1.59
CA TYR A 223 -18.22 -0.33 -1.43
C TYR A 223 -17.44 -0.30 -0.11
N PHE A 224 -16.86 0.84 0.24
CA PHE A 224 -16.14 1.04 1.50
C PHE A 224 -17.07 0.92 2.72
N ALA A 225 -18.28 1.47 2.65
CA ALA A 225 -19.27 1.36 3.72
C ALA A 225 -19.70 -0.10 3.96
N VAL A 226 -19.88 -0.90 2.90
CA VAL A 226 -20.13 -2.35 3.02
C VAL A 226 -18.94 -3.06 3.66
N LEU A 227 -17.71 -2.76 3.26
CA LEU A 227 -16.50 -3.36 3.84
C LEU A 227 -16.30 -3.03 5.33
N MET A 228 -16.68 -1.83 5.74
CA MET A 228 -16.58 -1.35 7.13
C MET A 228 -17.80 -1.70 7.98
N GLU A 229 -18.80 -2.38 7.39
CA GLU A 229 -20.07 -2.76 8.00
C GLU A 229 -20.89 -1.56 8.49
N ASP A 230 -20.73 -0.41 7.81
CA ASP A 230 -21.45 0.84 8.05
C ASP A 230 -22.74 0.88 7.21
N TYR A 231 -23.69 0.04 7.60
CA TYR A 231 -24.95 -0.13 6.86
C TYR A 231 -25.85 1.10 6.92
N GLU A 232 -25.65 1.99 7.89
CA GLU A 232 -26.38 3.25 7.97
C GLU A 232 -26.11 4.10 6.72
N ARG A 233 -24.84 4.27 6.34
CA ARG A 233 -24.46 5.01 5.13
C ARG A 233 -24.92 4.32 3.85
N VAL A 234 -24.81 2.99 3.79
CA VAL A 234 -25.26 2.19 2.62
C VAL A 234 -26.76 2.40 2.38
N VAL A 235 -27.58 2.26 3.43
CA VAL A 235 -29.03 2.45 3.33
C VAL A 235 -29.38 3.89 3.01
N SER A 236 -28.70 4.86 3.64
CA SER A 236 -28.94 6.28 3.35
C SER A 236 -28.61 6.64 1.90
N HIS A 237 -27.55 6.07 1.32
CA HIS A 237 -27.20 6.25 -0.09
C HIS A 237 -28.26 5.65 -1.02
N HIS A 238 -28.73 4.43 -0.77
CA HIS A 238 -29.80 3.83 -1.57
C HIS A 238 -31.11 4.64 -1.48
N CYS A 239 -31.46 5.16 -0.29
CA CYS A 239 -32.61 6.04 -0.13
C CYS A 239 -32.47 7.36 -0.89
N GLN A 240 -31.26 7.93 -0.99
CA GLN A 240 -31.00 9.17 -1.74
C GLN A 240 -31.09 8.99 -3.26
N ASN A 241 -30.81 7.78 -3.76
CA ASN A 241 -30.88 7.44 -5.19
C ASN A 241 -32.23 6.83 -5.61
N ASP A 242 -33.26 6.90 -4.75
CA ASP A 242 -34.58 6.29 -4.96
C ASP A 242 -34.58 4.75 -5.07
N ASP A 243 -33.48 4.08 -4.70
CA ASP A 243 -33.34 2.61 -4.69
C ASP A 243 -33.87 2.00 -3.38
N TYR A 244 -35.12 2.30 -3.02
CA TYR A 244 -35.72 1.90 -1.75
C TYR A 244 -35.82 0.37 -1.57
N ASP A 245 -35.87 -0.39 -2.67
CA ASP A 245 -35.88 -1.85 -2.65
C ASP A 245 -34.55 -2.45 -2.18
N GLU A 246 -33.43 -1.94 -2.69
CA GLU A 246 -32.11 -2.37 -2.26
C GLU A 246 -31.80 -1.91 -0.84
N ALA A 247 -32.25 -0.70 -0.46
CA ALA A 247 -32.20 -0.22 0.92
C ALA A 247 -32.90 -1.21 1.89
N LEU A 248 -34.10 -1.68 1.54
CA LEU A 248 -34.84 -2.65 2.35
C LEU A 248 -34.18 -4.03 2.35
N ASN A 249 -33.57 -4.45 1.23
CA ASN A 249 -32.81 -5.70 1.14
C ASN A 249 -31.60 -5.69 2.09
N VAL A 250 -30.86 -4.58 2.16
CA VAL A 250 -29.72 -4.41 3.09
C VAL A 250 -30.22 -4.45 4.55
N LEU A 251 -31.28 -3.70 4.88
CA LEU A 251 -31.87 -3.73 6.23
C LEU A 251 -32.33 -5.14 6.63
N SER A 252 -33.02 -5.84 5.73
CA SER A 252 -33.56 -7.18 5.98
C SER A 252 -32.48 -8.25 6.16
N LYS A 253 -31.31 -8.08 5.52
CA LYS A 253 -30.15 -8.96 5.70
C LYS A 253 -29.50 -8.78 7.07
N HIS A 254 -29.28 -7.54 7.50
CA HIS A 254 -28.56 -7.25 8.76
C HIS A 254 -29.45 -7.26 10.00
N LYS A 255 -30.76 -7.04 9.85
CA LYS A 255 -31.75 -7.12 10.93
C LYS A 255 -31.43 -6.26 12.16
N ASP A 256 -30.83 -5.08 11.94
CA ASP A 256 -30.53 -4.11 12.99
C ASP A 256 -31.77 -3.26 13.30
N LYS A 257 -32.24 -3.34 14.55
CA LYS A 257 -33.43 -2.64 15.05
C LYS A 257 -33.31 -1.12 14.87
N ASN A 258 -32.14 -0.55 15.15
CA ASN A 258 -31.94 0.90 15.14
C ASN A 258 -32.04 1.48 13.72
N LEU A 259 -31.46 0.77 12.74
CA LEU A 259 -31.56 1.15 11.33
C LEU A 259 -33.00 1.03 10.82
N PHE A 260 -33.71 -0.03 11.22
CA PHE A 260 -35.13 -0.15 10.91
C PHE A 260 -35.92 1.06 11.43
N TYR A 261 -35.76 1.47 12.69
CA TYR A 261 -36.50 2.64 13.20
C TYR A 261 -36.15 3.94 12.47
N LYS A 262 -34.86 4.15 12.18
CA LYS A 262 -34.38 5.37 11.52
C LYS A 262 -34.89 5.53 10.09
N PHE A 263 -34.84 4.45 9.29
CA PHE A 263 -35.21 4.51 7.87
C PHE A 263 -36.66 4.15 7.59
N SER A 264 -37.39 3.61 8.57
CA SER A 264 -38.82 3.27 8.45
C SER A 264 -39.72 4.41 7.97
N PRO A 265 -39.62 5.66 8.48
CA PRO A 265 -40.48 6.76 8.01
C PRO A 265 -40.33 7.03 6.52
N VAL A 266 -39.10 7.01 6.01
CA VAL A 266 -38.79 7.26 4.60
C VAL A 266 -39.26 6.09 3.74
N LEU A 267 -38.90 4.86 4.11
CA LEU A 267 -39.26 3.67 3.33
C LEU A 267 -40.78 3.43 3.31
N MET A 268 -41.50 3.77 4.38
CA MET A 268 -42.95 3.62 4.45
C MET A 268 -43.68 4.57 3.47
N GLN A 269 -43.13 5.76 3.20
CA GLN A 269 -43.72 6.68 2.23
C GLN A 269 -43.65 6.15 0.79
N HIS A 270 -42.58 5.42 0.45
CA HIS A 270 -42.33 4.96 -0.92
C HIS A 270 -42.75 3.49 -1.16
N ILE A 271 -42.44 2.57 -0.23
CA ILE A 271 -42.68 1.12 -0.39
C ILE A 271 -43.33 0.50 0.86
N PRO A 272 -44.55 0.89 1.22
CA PRO A 272 -45.19 0.47 2.48
C PRO A 272 -45.43 -1.04 2.58
N LYS A 273 -45.86 -1.69 1.49
CA LYS A 273 -46.17 -3.13 1.48
C LYS A 273 -44.95 -3.99 1.84
N LYS A 274 -43.83 -3.76 1.17
CA LYS A 274 -42.59 -4.54 1.40
C LYS A 274 -42.00 -4.24 2.77
N VAL A 275 -42.11 -2.99 3.25
CA VAL A 275 -41.65 -2.58 4.58
C VAL A 275 -42.45 -3.27 5.67
N VAL A 276 -43.78 -3.30 5.59
CA VAL A 276 -44.62 -4.03 6.55
C VAL A 276 -44.32 -5.53 6.51
N ASP A 277 -44.16 -6.13 5.33
CA ASP A 277 -43.74 -7.53 5.23
C ASP A 277 -42.37 -7.78 5.90
N ALA A 278 -41.43 -6.84 5.79
CA ALA A 278 -40.13 -6.91 6.46
C ALA A 278 -40.25 -6.75 7.98
N TRP A 279 -41.14 -5.87 8.47
CA TRP A 279 -41.41 -5.73 9.90
C TRP A 279 -42.04 -7.00 10.48
N VAL A 280 -43.00 -7.60 9.77
CA VAL A 280 -43.61 -8.88 10.14
C VAL A 280 -42.54 -9.98 10.21
N LYS A 281 -41.62 -10.05 9.25
CA LYS A 281 -40.47 -10.99 9.27
C LYS A 281 -39.50 -10.75 10.44
N MET A 282 -39.37 -9.50 10.89
CA MET A 282 -38.57 -9.14 12.05
C MET A 282 -39.26 -9.49 13.38
N GLY A 283 -40.60 -9.53 13.39
CA GLY A 283 -41.43 -9.98 14.51
C GLY A 283 -41.06 -9.27 15.81
N LYS A 284 -40.91 -10.06 16.90
CA LYS A 284 -40.60 -9.58 18.27
C LYS A 284 -39.29 -8.81 18.42
N LYS A 285 -38.46 -8.70 17.38
CA LYS A 285 -37.23 -7.92 17.46
C LYS A 285 -37.51 -6.42 17.42
N LEU A 286 -38.58 -5.99 16.75
CA LEU A 286 -38.95 -4.59 16.66
C LEU A 286 -39.99 -4.27 17.74
N ASP A 287 -39.83 -3.13 18.39
CA ASP A 287 -40.80 -2.54 19.30
C ASP A 287 -41.80 -1.74 18.47
N PRO A 288 -43.08 -2.14 18.46
CA PRO A 288 -44.13 -1.44 17.73
C PRO A 288 -44.21 0.05 18.09
N LYS A 289 -43.89 0.44 19.33
CA LYS A 289 -44.00 1.84 19.82
C LYS A 289 -43.09 2.79 19.06
N ASN A 290 -41.88 2.35 18.70
CA ASN A 290 -40.92 3.15 17.94
C ASN A 290 -41.24 3.25 16.44
N LEU A 291 -42.19 2.44 15.95
CA LEU A 291 -42.65 2.46 14.56
C LEU A 291 -43.95 3.26 14.37
N ILE A 292 -44.62 3.65 15.47
CA ILE A 292 -45.82 4.50 15.44
C ILE A 292 -45.56 5.82 14.69
N PRO A 293 -44.45 6.55 14.89
CA PRO A 293 -44.21 7.80 14.16
C PRO A 293 -44.15 7.60 12.63
N ALA A 294 -43.58 6.47 12.17
CA ALA A 294 -43.53 6.12 10.75
C ALA A 294 -44.93 5.83 10.18
N LEU A 295 -45.78 5.15 10.96
CA LEU A 295 -47.17 4.83 10.60
C LEU A 295 -48.08 6.06 10.60
N VAL A 296 -47.88 6.99 11.54
CA VAL A 296 -48.65 8.24 11.62
C VAL A 296 -48.34 9.15 10.44
N ASN A 297 -47.07 9.29 10.07
CA ASN A 297 -46.66 10.08 8.90
C ASN A 297 -47.17 9.47 7.59
N TYR A 298 -47.29 8.14 7.53
CA TYR A 298 -47.82 7.41 6.39
C TYR A 298 -49.34 7.58 6.19
N ASN A 299 -50.11 7.63 7.27
CA ASN A 299 -51.57 7.79 7.21
C ASN A 299 -52.04 9.16 6.68
N GLN A 300 -51.17 10.16 6.62
CA GLN A 300 -51.52 11.49 6.11
C GLN A 300 -51.50 11.57 4.57
N SER A 301 -50.94 10.57 3.87
CA SER A 301 -50.52 10.74 2.47
C SER A 301 -51.46 10.15 1.39
N ALA A 302 -52.31 9.15 1.66
CA ALA A 302 -53.37 8.71 0.72
C ALA A 302 -54.32 7.63 1.30
N CYS A 303 -55.58 7.60 0.82
CA CYS A 303 -56.66 6.69 1.28
C CYS A 303 -56.40 5.18 0.99
N THR A 304 -55.62 4.82 -0.03
CA THR A 304 -55.26 3.42 -0.37
C THR A 304 -54.13 2.84 0.49
N GLN A 305 -53.48 3.69 1.29
CA GLN A 305 -52.30 3.35 2.08
C GLN A 305 -52.65 2.93 3.52
N ILE A 306 -53.84 3.26 4.02
CA ILE A 306 -54.32 2.95 5.39
C ILE A 306 -54.33 1.43 5.69
N ASN A 307 -54.50 0.58 4.67
CA ASN A 307 -54.64 -0.87 4.84
C ASN A 307 -53.38 -1.57 5.38
N GLU A 308 -52.18 -1.09 5.03
CA GLU A 308 -50.94 -1.75 5.48
C GLU A 308 -50.58 -1.37 6.92
N ALA A 309 -50.97 -0.17 7.37
CA ALA A 309 -50.86 0.23 8.77
C ALA A 309 -51.78 -0.61 9.66
N ILE A 310 -53.03 -0.84 9.23
CA ILE A 310 -53.98 -1.72 9.92
C ILE A 310 -53.45 -3.16 9.96
N ARG A 311 -52.95 -3.68 8.84
CA ARG A 311 -52.37 -5.04 8.75
C ARG A 311 -51.21 -5.24 9.73
N TYR A 312 -50.32 -4.24 9.88
CA TYR A 312 -49.24 -4.32 10.86
C TYR A 312 -49.76 -4.26 12.30
N MET A 313 -50.73 -3.39 12.60
CA MET A 313 -51.34 -3.31 13.93
C MET A 313 -52.07 -4.60 14.31
N GLU A 314 -52.80 -5.22 13.39
CA GLU A 314 -53.41 -6.54 13.57
C GLU A 314 -52.35 -7.59 13.90
N PHE A 315 -51.22 -7.62 13.18
CA PHE A 315 -50.11 -8.51 13.50
C PHE A 315 -49.56 -8.27 14.92
N CYS A 316 -49.39 -7.01 15.34
CA CYS A 316 -48.96 -6.69 16.70
C CYS A 316 -49.93 -7.20 17.78
N VAL A 317 -51.24 -7.07 17.53
CA VAL A 317 -52.28 -7.50 18.47
C VAL A 317 -52.42 -9.03 18.53
N TYR A 318 -52.44 -9.71 17.37
CA TYR A 318 -52.72 -11.14 17.30
C TYR A 318 -51.48 -12.03 17.53
N GLU A 319 -50.32 -11.65 16.99
CA GLU A 319 -49.10 -12.49 16.99
C GLU A 319 -48.07 -12.06 18.04
N LEU A 320 -47.90 -10.74 18.27
CA LEU A 320 -46.92 -10.24 19.26
C LEU A 320 -47.47 -10.22 20.70
N ARG A 321 -48.80 -10.23 20.88
CA ARG A 321 -49.49 -10.11 22.19
C ARG A 321 -49.00 -8.91 23.02
N GLU A 322 -48.57 -7.85 22.35
CA GLU A 322 -48.19 -6.59 22.98
C GLU A 322 -49.48 -5.79 23.21
N THR A 323 -49.97 -5.77 24.44
CA THR A 323 -51.10 -4.94 24.91
C THR A 323 -50.66 -3.54 25.29
#